data_AF-A0AA94Y176-F1
#
_entry.id   AF-A0AA94Y176-F1
#
_cell.length_a   1.000
_cell.length_b   1.000
_cell.length_c   1.000
_cell.angle_alpha   90.00
_cell.angle_beta   90.00
_cell.angle_gamma   90.00
#
_symmetry.space_group_name_H-M   'P 1'
#
loop_
_entity.id
_entity.type
_entity.pdbx_description
1 polymer ?
#
loop_
_entity_poly.entity_id
_entity_poly.type
_entity_poly.pdbx_seq_one_letter_code
_entity_poly.pdbx_strand_id
1 'polypeptide(L)' 'MHIMITEELKKRVADFVEMEQRSGSMQLITSEYVARCMQIAEEDAVEALETLKK' A
#
# COMPACT_ATOMS: atom_id res chain seq x y z
N MET A 1 0.81 4.38 20.60
CA MET A 1 1.63 3.20 20.27
C MET A 1 1.76 3.21 18.77
N HIS A 2 2.94 3.56 18.22
CA HIS A 2 3.13 3.46 16.77
C HIS A 2 3.15 1.98 16.43
N ILE A 3 2.12 1.51 15.75
CA ILE A 3 2.05 0.15 15.22
C ILE A 3 3.02 0.16 14.04
N MET A 4 4.27 -0.22 14.29
CA MET A 4 5.25 -0.35 13.23
C MET A 4 4.74 -1.46 12.30
N ILE A 5 4.29 -1.09 11.10
CA ILE A 5 3.94 -2.07 10.08
C ILE A 5 5.17 -2.94 9.76
N THR A 6 4.95 -4.24 9.57
CA THR A 6 6.06 -5.17 9.31
C THR A 6 6.67 -4.89 7.93
N GLU A 7 7.98 -5.12 7.79
CA GLU A 7 8.67 -5.01 6.49
C GLU A 7 8.04 -5.91 5.43
N GLU A 8 7.46 -7.04 5.85
CA GLU A 8 6.69 -7.92 4.97
C GLU A 8 5.43 -7.25 4.42
N LEU A 9 4.68 -6.53 5.25
CA LEU A 9 3.50 -5.80 4.79
C LEU A 9 3.87 -4.69 3.82
N LYS A 10 4.92 -3.91 4.13
CA LYS A 10 5.45 -2.87 3.24
C LYS A 10 5.79 -3.44 1.86
N LYS A 11 6.48 -4.58 1.83
CA LYS A 11 6.85 -5.25 0.59
C LYS A 11 5.63 -5.71 -0.21
N ARG A 12 4.64 -6.33 0.45
CA ARG A 12 3.40 -6.74 -0.22
C ARG A 12 2.62 -5.56 -0.80
N VAL A 13 2.57 -4.42 -0.10
CA VAL A 13 1.93 -3.18 -0.60
C VAL A 13 2.72 -2.63 -1.80
N ALA A 14 4.05 -2.65 -1.75
CA ALA A 14 4.91 -2.25 -2.86
C ALA A 14 4.65 -3.09 -4.12
N ASP A 15 4.69 -4.42 -3.98
CA ASP A 15 4.48 -5.36 -5.07
C ASP A 15 3.07 -5.18 -5.68
N PHE A 16 2.05 -4.94 -4.85
CA PHE A 16 0.68 -4.65 -5.29
C PHE A 16 0.59 -3.35 -6.10
N VAL A 17 1.17 -2.26 -5.58
CA VAL A 17 1.19 -0.95 -6.25
C VAL A 17 1.90 -1.05 -7.60
N GLU A 18 3.03 -1.74 -7.67
CA GLU A 18 3.80 -1.93 -8.91
C GLU A 18 2.99 -2.73 -9.94
N MET A 19 2.32 -3.81 -9.51
CA MET A 19 1.45 -4.60 -10.39
C MET A 19 0.28 -3.77 -10.95
N GLU A 20 -0.41 -3.00 -10.11
CA GLU A 20 -1.54 -2.17 -10.53
C GLU A 20 -1.10 -1.05 -11.50
N GLN A 21 0.03 -0.40 -11.22
CA GLN A 21 0.61 0.62 -12.10
C GLN A 21 1.02 0.04 -13.46
N ARG A 22 1.64 -1.13 -13.47
CA ARG A 22 2.04 -1.83 -14.71
C ARG A 22 0.84 -2.27 -15.54
N SER A 23 -0.29 -2.57 -14.90
CA SER A 23 -1.54 -2.89 -15.60
C SER A 23 -2.12 -1.67 -16.34
N GLY A 24 -1.64 -0.44 -16.07
CA GLY A 24 -2.21 0.78 -16.63
C GLY A 24 -3.65 1.08 -16.17
N SER A 25 -4.19 0.25 -15.27
CA SER A 25 -5.58 0.30 -14.82
C SER A 25 -5.84 1.47 -13.86
N MET A 26 -4.82 1.95 -13.15
CA MET A 26 -4.99 3.03 -12.18
C MET A 26 -3.73 3.89 -12.09
N GLN A 27 -3.85 5.16 -12.51
CA GLN A 27 -2.77 6.15 -12.39
C GLN A 27 -2.60 6.68 -10.96
N LEU A 28 -3.63 6.55 -10.11
CA LEU A 28 -3.66 7.04 -8.74
C LEU A 28 -4.07 5.90 -7.81
N ILE A 29 -3.09 5.33 -7.12
CA ILE A 29 -3.31 4.36 -6.04
C ILE A 29 -3.53 5.14 -4.74
N THR A 30 -4.70 4.95 -4.11
CA THR A 30 -5.05 5.56 -2.82
C THR A 30 -4.91 4.56 -1.67
N SER A 31 -4.73 5.06 -0.44
CA SER A 31 -4.70 4.23 0.78
C SER A 31 -5.99 3.43 0.94
N GLU A 32 -7.15 4.04 0.73
CA GLU A 32 -8.45 3.36 0.79
C GLU A 32 -8.57 2.23 -0.25
N TYR A 33 -7.96 2.38 -1.42
CA TYR A 33 -7.96 1.34 -2.43
C TYR A 33 -7.09 0.16 -1.99
N VAL A 34 -5.86 0.43 -1.58
CA VAL A 34 -4.93 -0.60 -1.07
C VAL A 34 -5.52 -1.33 0.13
N ALA A 35 -6.11 -0.59 1.08
CA ALA A 35 -6.73 -1.14 2.28
C ALA A 35 -7.86 -2.12 1.94
N ARG A 36 -8.72 -1.77 0.98
CA ARG A 36 -9.82 -2.63 0.53
C ARG A 36 -9.32 -3.85 -0.26
N CYS A 37 -8.36 -3.67 -1.17
CA CYS A 37 -7.84 -4.75 -2.00
C CYS A 37 -7.03 -5.76 -1.19
N MET A 38 -6.23 -5.29 -0.24
CA MET A 38 -5.37 -6.12 0.59
C MET A 38 -6.03 -6.56 1.91
N GLN A 39 -7.24 -6.04 2.22
CA GLN A 39 -7.96 -6.29 3.46
C GLN A 39 -7.12 -5.97 4.71
N ILE A 40 -6.49 -4.80 4.69
CA ILE A 40 -5.67 -4.26 5.80
C ILE A 40 -6.31 -2.99 6.36
N ALA A 41 -5.86 -2.54 7.53
CA ALA A 41 -6.29 -1.25 8.07
C ALA A 41 -5.85 -0.12 7.12
N GLU A 42 -6.68 0.91 6.98
CA GLU A 42 -6.33 2.06 6.14
C GLU A 42 -5.09 2.77 6.67
N GLU A 43 -4.93 2.84 8.00
CA GLU A 43 -3.75 3.37 8.68
C GLU A 43 -2.46 2.66 8.24
N ASP A 44 -2.49 1.33 8.14
CA ASP A 44 -1.35 0.53 7.67
C ASP A 44 -1.05 0.79 6.19
N ALA A 45 -2.10 0.96 5.37
CA ALA A 45 -1.97 1.30 3.96
C ALA A 45 -1.39 2.70 3.75
N VAL A 46 -1.79 3.68 4.57
CA VAL A 46 -1.23 5.03 4.58
C VAL A 46 0.26 4.98 4.89
N GLU A 47 0.65 4.33 6.00
CA GLU A 47 2.06 4.25 6.41
C GLU A 47 2.93 3.53 5.36
N ALA A 48 2.41 2.46 4.76
CA ALA A 48 3.10 1.74 3.69
C ALA A 48 3.27 2.61 2.43
N LEU A 49 2.22 3.33 2.00
CA LEU A 49 2.28 4.21 0.84
C LEU A 49 3.16 5.45 1.08
N GLU A 50 3.19 6.00 2.30
CA GLU A 50 4.11 7.07 2.66
C GLU A 50 5.56 6.61 2.59
N THR A 51 5.83 5.36 3.00
CA THR A 51 7.17 4.76 2.91
C THR A 51 7.60 4.54 1.45
N LEU A 52 6.66 4.29 0.53
CA LEU A 52 6.93 4.11 -0.91
C LEU A 52 7.18 5.42 -1.67
N LYS A 53 6.78 6.57 -1.12
CA LYS A 53 7.00 7.90 -1.74
C LYS A 53 8.39 8.48 -1.49
N LYS A 54 9.26 7.78 -0.74
CA LYS A 54 10.67 8.13 -0.49
C LYS A 54 11.59 7.58 -1.55
#